data_AF-A0AAD2K3H5-F1
#
_entry.id   AF-A0AAD2K3H5-F1
#
_cell.length_a   1.000
_cell.length_b   1.000
_cell.length_c   1.000
_cell.angle_alpha   90.00
_cell.angle_beta   90.00
_cell.angle_gamma   90.00
#
_symmetry.space_group_name_H-M   'P 1'
#
loop_
_entity.id
_entity.type
_entity.pdbx_description
1 polymer ?
#
loop_
_entity_poly.entity_id
_entity_poly.type
_entity_poly.pdbx_seq_one_letter_code
_entity_poly.pdbx_strand_id
1 'polypeptide(L)'
;MATNLPATPILPDDQKLSTDGSNWSNFKDGMFNMARGRGLEGYLTGAIAVPASFVPTSLGYTLLNSSFPSPDEWALRDGWVATMLYQNVKDPRSHDISGSDTAHQMWTSLIGKFNRSTDLLIGIRMERLRDLQLKDTRYLPGHINELIKLRADVHGIGRHVTDQQMCTIILNSLPKEEFGASLIVLQTFNQVQSLIAHLRDWWEMVWMKKISEEVAQGLTKALTVNATTNTGGATRIPCSACGGAHHQRTPDATAIIT
;
A
#
# COMPACT_ATOMS: atom_id res chain seq x y z
N MET A 1 -5.55 -8.65 -49.90
CA MET A 1 -5.45 -9.89 -49.10
C MET A 1 -5.88 -9.55 -47.69
N ALA A 2 -7.00 -10.09 -47.21
CA ALA A 2 -7.47 -9.82 -45.84
C ALA A 2 -6.74 -10.75 -44.87
N THR A 3 -5.69 -10.23 -44.24
CA THR A 3 -5.06 -10.88 -43.11
C THR A 3 -6.00 -10.78 -41.91
N ASN A 4 -6.44 -11.92 -41.36
CA ASN A 4 -7.30 -12.01 -40.17
C ASN A 4 -6.58 -11.63 -38.86
N LEU A 5 -5.75 -10.58 -38.89
CA LEU A 5 -5.17 -10.03 -37.66
C LEU A 5 -6.21 -9.15 -36.95
N PRO A 6 -6.40 -9.33 -35.64
CA PRO A 6 -7.28 -8.45 -34.88
C PRO A 6 -6.71 -7.03 -34.83
N ALA A 7 -7.53 -6.05 -34.46
CA ALA A 7 -7.04 -4.72 -34.17
C ALA A 7 -5.97 -4.78 -33.06
N THR A 8 -4.90 -4.01 -33.22
CA THR A 8 -3.83 -3.90 -32.22
C THR A 8 -4.41 -3.31 -30.93
N PRO A 9 -4.27 -3.99 -29.79
CA PRO A 9 -4.79 -3.47 -28.53
C PRO A 9 -3.97 -2.27 -28.09
N ILE A 10 -4.65 -1.16 -27.80
CA ILE A 10 -4.08 0.06 -27.25
C ILE A 10 -4.64 0.23 -25.84
N LEU A 11 -3.74 0.27 -24.86
CA LEU A 11 -4.08 0.51 -23.47
C LEU A 11 -4.48 1.98 -23.27
N PRO A 12 -5.35 2.25 -22.27
CA PRO A 12 -5.53 3.59 -21.72
C PRO A 12 -4.19 4.24 -21.36
N ASP A 13 -4.10 5.56 -21.47
CA ASP A 13 -2.84 6.28 -21.28
C ASP A 13 -2.24 6.11 -19.87
N ASP A 14 -3.06 5.88 -18.84
CA ASP A 14 -2.62 5.58 -17.48
C ASP A 14 -2.02 4.17 -17.33
N GLN A 15 -2.32 3.26 -18.26
CA GLN A 15 -1.84 1.86 -18.24
C GLN A 15 -0.67 1.59 -19.18
N LYS A 16 -0.39 2.50 -20.13
CA LYS A 16 0.83 2.44 -20.96
C LYS A 16 2.09 2.47 -20.11
N LEU A 17 3.18 1.90 -20.62
CA LEU A 17 4.46 1.90 -19.91
C LEU A 17 4.89 3.34 -19.62
N SER A 18 5.05 3.63 -18.34
CA SER A 18 5.53 4.93 -17.87
C SER A 18 7.00 5.10 -18.21
N THR A 19 7.42 6.34 -18.47
CA THR A 19 8.79 6.67 -18.86
C THR A 19 9.83 6.31 -17.79
N ASP A 20 9.41 6.26 -16.52
CA ASP A 20 10.24 5.82 -15.39
C ASP A 20 10.18 4.31 -15.12
N GLY A 21 9.33 3.57 -15.83
CA GLY A 21 9.11 2.14 -15.61
C GLY A 21 8.40 1.79 -14.29
N SER A 22 7.80 2.76 -13.61
CA SER A 22 7.14 2.56 -12.31
C SER A 22 6.03 1.51 -12.34
N ASN A 23 5.39 1.31 -13.49
CA ASN A 23 4.36 0.31 -13.73
C ASN A 23 4.85 -0.91 -14.53
N TRP A 24 6.16 -1.12 -14.67
CA TRP A 24 6.75 -2.17 -15.52
C TRP A 24 6.17 -3.56 -15.28
N SER A 25 6.04 -4.03 -14.03
CA SER A 25 5.51 -5.38 -13.76
C SER A 25 4.10 -5.55 -14.29
N ASN A 26 3.20 -4.59 -14.02
CA ASN A 26 1.82 -4.66 -14.48
C ASN A 26 1.75 -4.57 -16.02
N PHE A 27 2.56 -3.69 -16.61
CA PHE A 27 2.67 -3.56 -18.06
C PHE A 27 3.15 -4.86 -18.71
N LYS A 28 4.21 -5.46 -18.16
CA LYS A 28 4.81 -6.70 -18.63
C LYS A 28 3.80 -7.84 -18.60
N ASP A 29 3.11 -8.03 -17.48
CA ASP A 29 2.07 -9.06 -17.36
C ASP A 29 0.91 -8.81 -18.32
N GLY A 30 0.50 -7.55 -18.49
CA GLY A 30 -0.53 -7.15 -19.45
C GLY A 30 -0.17 -7.48 -20.90
N MET A 31 1.02 -7.06 -21.36
CA MET A 31 1.50 -7.37 -22.72
C MET A 31 1.62 -8.87 -22.95
N PHE A 32 2.18 -9.60 -21.97
CA PHE A 32 2.34 -11.03 -22.06
C PHE A 32 0.99 -11.75 -22.19
N ASN A 33 0.01 -11.39 -21.35
CA ASN A 33 -1.33 -11.96 -21.39
C ASN A 33 -2.08 -11.63 -22.69
N MET A 34 -1.92 -10.41 -23.23
CA MET A 34 -2.54 -10.02 -24.51
C MET A 34 -2.00 -10.82 -25.71
N ALA A 35 -0.69 -11.09 -25.72
CA ALA A 35 -0.07 -11.93 -26.75
C ALA A 35 -0.44 -13.40 -26.56
N ARG A 36 -0.39 -13.93 -25.33
CA ARG A 36 -0.79 -15.30 -24.99
C ARG A 36 -2.24 -15.58 -25.38
N GLY A 37 -3.16 -14.67 -25.07
CA GLY A 37 -4.58 -14.81 -25.41
C GLY A 37 -4.85 -14.93 -26.92
N ARG A 38 -3.89 -14.58 -27.77
CA ARG A 38 -3.94 -14.69 -29.23
C ARG A 38 -3.01 -15.78 -29.80
N GLY A 39 -2.30 -16.52 -28.95
CA GLY A 39 -1.28 -17.49 -29.36
C GLY A 39 -0.03 -16.85 -29.99
N LEU A 40 0.24 -15.57 -29.70
CA LEU A 40 1.36 -14.80 -30.26
C LEU A 40 2.50 -14.60 -29.25
N GLU A 41 2.46 -15.24 -28.08
CA GLU A 41 3.50 -15.11 -27.05
C GLU A 41 4.90 -15.51 -27.55
N GLY A 42 4.97 -16.45 -28.50
CA GLY A 42 6.23 -16.92 -29.08
C GLY A 42 7.01 -15.84 -29.86
N TYR A 43 6.34 -14.80 -30.34
CA TYR A 43 6.99 -13.65 -30.99
C TYR A 43 7.63 -12.70 -29.98
N LEU A 44 7.04 -12.56 -28.78
CA LEU A 44 7.66 -11.79 -27.68
C LEU A 44 8.91 -12.52 -27.15
N THR A 45 8.78 -13.83 -26.90
CA THR A 45 9.85 -14.63 -26.29
C THR A 45 10.94 -15.05 -27.27
N GLY A 46 10.69 -14.92 -28.58
CA GLY A 46 11.60 -15.40 -29.63
C GLY A 46 11.51 -16.91 -29.86
N ALA A 47 10.55 -17.60 -29.24
CA ALA A 47 10.32 -19.04 -29.46
C ALA A 47 9.85 -19.36 -30.89
N ILE A 48 9.18 -18.42 -31.57
CA ILE A 48 8.84 -18.52 -32.99
C ILE A 48 9.89 -17.76 -33.79
N ALA A 49 10.90 -18.49 -34.26
CA ALA A 49 11.98 -17.93 -35.07
C ALA A 49 11.52 -17.56 -36.50
N VAL A 50 12.26 -16.67 -37.14
CA VAL A 50 12.07 -16.33 -38.56
C VAL A 50 12.20 -17.62 -39.40
N PRO A 51 11.18 -18.01 -40.18
CA PRO A 51 11.26 -19.18 -41.04
C PRO A 51 12.34 -19.01 -42.11
N ALA A 52 13.08 -20.08 -42.40
CA ALA A 52 14.00 -20.09 -43.54
C ALA A 52 13.24 -19.84 -44.84
N SER A 53 13.81 -19.05 -45.75
CA SER A 53 13.19 -18.58 -46.99
C SER A 53 12.79 -19.67 -47.99
N PHE A 54 13.06 -20.94 -47.69
CA PHE A 54 12.89 -22.06 -48.61
C PHE A 54 12.12 -23.21 -47.97
N VAL A 55 10.82 -23.00 -47.78
CA VAL A 55 9.88 -24.12 -47.70
C VAL A 55 8.75 -23.80 -48.68
N PRO A 56 8.59 -24.57 -49.78
CA PRO A 56 7.39 -24.49 -50.59
C PRO A 56 6.24 -25.09 -49.77
N THR A 57 5.73 -24.30 -48.82
CA THR A 57 4.57 -24.69 -48.04
C THR A 57 3.35 -24.53 -48.93
N SER A 58 2.46 -25.53 -48.88
CA SER A 58 1.24 -25.63 -49.66
C SER A 58 0.42 -24.32 -49.66
N LEU A 59 -0.45 -24.17 -50.67
CA LEU A 59 -1.32 -23.03 -50.98
C LEU A 59 -2.35 -22.62 -49.87
N GLY A 60 -2.06 -22.85 -48.60
CA GLY A 60 -2.96 -22.58 -47.47
C GLY A 60 -2.33 -21.66 -46.42
N TYR A 61 -3.14 -20.74 -45.90
CA TYR A 61 -2.81 -19.92 -44.74
C TYR A 61 -2.71 -20.78 -43.48
N THR A 62 -1.73 -20.52 -42.63
CA THR A 62 -1.62 -21.16 -41.32
C THR A 62 -2.48 -20.45 -40.28
N LEU A 63 -2.90 -21.17 -39.24
CA LEU A 63 -3.60 -20.58 -38.11
C LEU A 63 -2.72 -19.53 -37.40
N LEU A 64 -3.34 -18.48 -36.84
CA LEU A 64 -2.65 -17.37 -36.19
C LEU A 64 -1.69 -17.83 -35.08
N ASN A 65 -2.08 -18.87 -34.34
CA ASN A 65 -1.31 -19.48 -33.25
C ASN A 65 -0.34 -20.58 -33.72
N SER A 66 -0.12 -20.74 -35.04
CA SER A 66 0.87 -21.68 -35.56
C SER A 66 2.28 -21.29 -35.14
N SER A 67 3.04 -22.26 -34.63
CA SER A 67 4.48 -22.10 -34.35
C SER A 67 5.35 -22.17 -35.60
N PHE A 68 4.79 -22.53 -36.75
CA PHE A 68 5.48 -22.67 -38.03
C PHE A 68 4.80 -21.83 -39.12
N PRO A 69 4.82 -20.48 -39.00
CA PRO A 69 4.28 -19.59 -40.02
C PRO A 69 5.13 -19.65 -41.30
N SER A 70 4.56 -19.23 -42.43
CA SER A 70 5.38 -18.86 -43.60
C SER A 70 6.21 -17.59 -43.32
N PRO A 71 7.26 -17.27 -44.11
CA PRO A 71 8.02 -16.03 -43.93
C PRO A 71 7.15 -14.76 -43.93
N ASP A 72 6.17 -14.67 -44.83
CA ASP A 72 5.25 -13.53 -44.93
C ASP A 72 4.30 -13.46 -43.73
N GLU A 73 3.77 -14.61 -43.30
CA GLU A 73 2.93 -14.70 -42.10
C GLU A 73 3.71 -14.34 -40.84
N TRP A 74 4.97 -14.76 -40.75
CA TRP A 74 5.85 -14.43 -39.64
C TRP A 74 6.06 -12.92 -39.57
N ALA A 75 6.44 -12.28 -40.68
CA ALA A 75 6.70 -10.83 -40.72
C ALA A 75 5.47 -10.02 -40.34
N LEU A 76 4.29 -10.45 -40.81
CA LEU A 76 3.02 -9.80 -40.49
C LEU A 76 2.66 -9.94 -39.00
N ARG A 77 2.82 -11.14 -38.42
CA ARG A 77 2.49 -11.42 -37.01
C ARG A 77 3.50 -10.76 -36.06
N ASP A 78 4.79 -10.80 -36.39
CA ASP A 78 5.84 -10.11 -35.65
C ASP A 78 5.59 -8.59 -35.68
N GLY A 79 5.35 -8.02 -36.86
CA GLY A 79 5.03 -6.59 -37.02
C GLY A 79 3.79 -6.17 -36.23
N TRP A 80 2.79 -7.06 -36.10
CA TRP A 80 1.61 -6.80 -35.26
C TRP A 80 1.96 -6.71 -33.77
N VAL A 81 2.76 -7.66 -33.26
CA VAL A 81 3.20 -7.67 -31.85
C VAL A 81 4.17 -6.51 -31.58
N ALA A 82 5.05 -6.19 -32.53
CA ALA A 82 5.95 -5.03 -32.45
C ALA A 82 5.15 -3.73 -32.40
N THR A 83 4.11 -3.59 -33.22
CA THR A 83 3.20 -2.43 -33.20
C THR A 83 2.46 -2.34 -31.86
N MET A 84 2.02 -3.47 -31.30
CA MET A 84 1.41 -3.52 -29.97
C MET A 84 2.36 -2.99 -28.90
N LEU A 85 3.63 -3.40 -28.90
CA LEU A 85 4.62 -2.88 -27.96
C LEU A 85 4.86 -1.39 -28.18
N TYR A 86 5.12 -0.98 -29.41
CA TYR A 86 5.42 0.42 -29.75
C TYR A 86 4.31 1.39 -29.35
N GLN A 87 3.04 1.02 -29.57
CA GLN A 87 1.89 1.87 -29.25
C GLN A 87 1.57 1.95 -27.75
N ASN A 88 2.01 0.97 -26.97
CA ASN A 88 1.72 0.89 -25.53
C ASN A 88 2.86 1.42 -24.65
N VAL A 89 3.90 1.99 -25.25
CA VAL A 89 5.01 2.66 -24.55
C VAL A 89 4.90 4.17 -24.79
N LYS A 90 4.92 4.99 -23.72
CA LYS A 90 4.72 6.45 -23.82
C LYS A 90 5.83 7.17 -24.60
N ASP A 91 7.04 6.64 -24.60
CA ASP A 91 8.17 7.16 -25.37
C ASP A 91 9.11 6.01 -25.82
N PRO A 92 8.79 5.31 -26.92
CA PRO A 92 9.55 4.14 -27.35
C PRO A 92 11.03 4.46 -27.60
N ARG A 93 11.32 5.65 -28.13
CA ARG A 93 12.69 6.03 -28.52
C ARG A 93 13.62 6.22 -27.33
N SER A 94 13.14 6.77 -26.21
CA SER A 94 13.96 6.86 -25.00
C SER A 94 14.18 5.50 -24.31
N HIS A 95 13.53 4.45 -24.79
CA HIS A 95 13.69 3.07 -24.33
C HIS A 95 14.41 2.18 -25.35
N ASP A 96 15.13 2.77 -26.31
CA ASP A 96 15.91 2.05 -27.32
C ASP A 96 15.04 1.12 -28.18
N ILE A 97 13.79 1.52 -28.43
CA ILE A 97 12.85 0.83 -29.32
C ILE A 97 12.74 1.60 -30.64
N SER A 98 13.10 0.95 -31.73
CA SER A 98 12.90 1.43 -33.10
C SER A 98 11.65 0.80 -33.73
N GLY A 99 10.97 1.53 -34.61
CA GLY A 99 9.84 0.99 -35.38
C GLY A 99 10.21 -0.12 -36.38
N SER A 100 11.50 -0.36 -36.60
CA SER A 100 12.03 -1.45 -37.43
C SER A 100 12.40 -2.70 -36.64
N ASP A 101 12.37 -2.64 -35.31
CA ASP A 101 12.78 -3.77 -34.47
C ASP A 101 11.71 -4.86 -34.50
N THR A 102 12.16 -6.11 -34.37
CA THR A 102 11.24 -7.24 -34.18
C THR A 102 10.57 -7.15 -32.82
N ALA A 103 9.42 -7.80 -32.65
CA ALA A 103 8.74 -7.83 -31.35
C ALA A 103 9.65 -8.38 -30.24
N HIS A 104 10.46 -9.40 -30.57
CA HIS A 104 11.43 -9.99 -29.66
C HIS A 104 12.53 -9.01 -29.25
N GLN A 105 13.06 -8.23 -30.18
CA GLN A 105 14.09 -7.22 -29.91
C GLN A 105 13.53 -6.14 -28.97
N MET A 106 12.37 -5.58 -29.29
CA MET A 106 11.69 -4.59 -28.44
C MET A 106 11.46 -5.12 -27.02
N TRP A 107 10.93 -6.35 -26.93
CA TRP A 107 10.64 -7.00 -25.65
C TRP A 107 11.91 -7.22 -24.81
N THR A 108 13.00 -7.63 -25.45
CA THR A 108 14.29 -7.86 -24.79
C THR A 108 14.90 -6.55 -24.28
N SER A 109 14.84 -5.47 -25.06
CA SER A 109 15.29 -4.14 -24.63
C SER A 109 14.54 -3.67 -23.39
N LEU A 110 13.21 -3.82 -23.39
CA LEU A 110 12.37 -3.47 -22.24
C LEU A 110 12.70 -4.31 -21.00
N ILE A 111 12.83 -5.63 -21.16
CA ILE A 111 13.21 -6.54 -20.07
C ILE A 111 14.57 -6.13 -19.48
N GLY A 112 15.56 -5.89 -20.33
CA GLY A 112 16.91 -5.53 -19.89
C GLY A 112 16.94 -4.21 -19.11
N LYS A 113 16.13 -3.24 -19.54
CA LYS A 113 16.05 -1.91 -18.90
C LYS A 113 15.32 -1.95 -17.56
N PHE A 114 14.18 -2.62 -17.49
CA PHE A 114 13.26 -2.45 -16.38
C PHE A 114 13.26 -3.58 -15.35
N ASN A 115 13.58 -4.84 -15.69
CA ASN A 115 13.56 -5.91 -14.68
C ASN A 115 14.48 -5.60 -13.49
N ARG A 116 15.73 -5.17 -13.74
CA ARG A 116 16.68 -4.86 -12.67
C ARG A 116 16.23 -3.66 -11.81
N SER A 117 15.66 -2.64 -12.45
CA SER A 117 15.15 -1.44 -11.76
C SER A 117 13.97 -1.81 -10.85
N THR A 118 13.04 -2.61 -11.37
CA THR A 118 11.89 -3.13 -10.62
C THR A 118 12.34 -4.01 -9.45
N ASP A 119 13.32 -4.90 -9.64
CA ASP A 119 13.85 -5.74 -8.56
C ASP A 119 14.48 -4.90 -7.43
N LEU A 120 15.25 -3.87 -7.79
CA LEU A 120 15.83 -2.93 -6.82
C LEU A 120 14.73 -2.18 -6.05
N LEU A 121 13.74 -1.65 -6.78
CA LEU A 121 12.64 -0.90 -6.18
C LEU A 121 11.79 -1.78 -5.24
N ILE A 122 11.52 -3.02 -5.64
CA ILE A 122 10.89 -4.04 -4.79
C ILE A 122 11.71 -4.25 -3.51
N GLY A 123 13.04 -4.35 -3.63
CA GLY A 123 13.95 -4.46 -2.49
C GLY A 123 13.80 -3.30 -1.51
N ILE A 124 13.91 -2.07 -2.01
CA ILE A 124 13.80 -0.84 -1.22
C ILE A 124 12.42 -0.74 -0.52
N ARG A 125 11.33 -1.02 -1.23
CA ARG A 125 9.98 -0.95 -0.62
C ARG A 125 9.75 -2.07 0.41
N MET A 126 10.30 -3.26 0.17
CA MET A 126 10.25 -4.36 1.14
C MET A 126 11.07 -4.08 2.40
N GLU A 127 12.24 -3.45 2.26
CA GLU A 127 13.07 -2.99 3.38
C GLU A 127 12.29 -1.97 4.21
N ARG A 128 11.76 -0.92 3.57
CA ARG A 128 10.90 0.07 4.25
C ARG A 128 9.71 -0.56 4.97
N LEU A 129 9.06 -1.55 4.36
CA LEU A 129 7.94 -2.27 4.97
C LEU A 129 8.36 -3.05 6.23
N ARG A 130 9.57 -3.62 6.26
CA ARG A 130 10.10 -4.39 7.39
C ARG A 130 10.68 -3.51 8.50
N ASP A 131 11.25 -2.37 8.12
CA ASP A 131 11.92 -1.44 9.02
C ASP A 131 10.97 -0.45 9.70
N LEU A 132 9.71 -0.38 9.24
CA LEU A 132 8.71 0.45 9.90
C LEU A 132 8.38 -0.13 11.28
N GLN A 133 8.78 0.60 12.32
CA GLN A 133 8.61 0.21 13.73
C GLN A 133 7.63 1.14 14.42
N LEU A 134 6.74 0.56 15.24
CA LEU A 134 5.85 1.32 16.11
C LEU A 134 6.64 1.87 17.28
N LYS A 135 6.76 3.20 17.35
CA LYS A 135 7.50 3.89 18.42
C LYS A 135 6.69 4.15 19.68
N ASP A 136 5.39 4.38 19.53
CA ASP A 136 4.48 4.72 20.62
C ASP A 136 3.13 4.08 20.33
N THR A 137 2.65 3.27 21.28
CA THR A 137 1.42 2.48 21.13
C THR A 137 0.16 3.32 20.98
N ARG A 138 0.20 4.61 21.33
CA ARG A 138 -0.87 5.58 21.01
C ARG A 138 -1.22 5.65 19.53
N TYR A 139 -0.24 5.41 18.66
CA TYR A 139 -0.40 5.56 17.21
C TYR A 139 -0.58 4.21 16.49
N LEU A 140 -0.90 3.13 17.22
CA LEU A 140 -1.05 1.78 16.65
C LEU A 140 -2.00 1.75 15.42
N PRO A 141 -3.20 2.36 15.43
CA PRO A 141 -4.08 2.34 14.25
C PRO A 141 -3.45 3.02 13.03
N GLY A 142 -2.75 4.14 13.24
CA GLY A 142 -2.04 4.86 12.18
C GLY A 142 -0.88 4.05 11.60
N HIS A 143 -0.09 3.43 12.46
CA HIS A 143 1.01 2.53 12.09
C HIS A 143 0.53 1.34 11.26
N ILE A 144 -0.55 0.68 11.68
CA ILE A 144 -1.15 -0.44 10.92
C ILE A 144 -1.59 0.04 9.53
N ASN A 145 -2.24 1.21 9.44
CA ASN A 145 -2.65 1.76 8.15
C ASN A 145 -1.45 2.05 7.24
N GLU A 146 -0.34 2.54 7.79
CA GLU A 146 0.89 2.77 7.03
C GLU A 146 1.50 1.45 6.52
N LEU A 147 1.55 0.41 7.34
CA LEU A 147 1.98 -0.92 6.93
C LEU A 147 1.10 -1.50 5.80
N ILE A 148 -0.22 -1.33 5.87
CA ILE A 148 -1.15 -1.78 4.82
C ILE A 148 -0.90 -1.00 3.52
N LYS A 149 -0.68 0.31 3.62
CA LYS A 149 -0.35 1.15 2.45
C LYS A 149 0.96 0.71 1.80
N LEU A 150 2.01 0.47 2.60
CA LEU A 150 3.28 -0.05 2.09
C LEU A 150 3.15 -1.44 1.46
N ARG A 151 2.29 -2.31 2.02
CA ARG A 151 1.98 -3.61 1.40
C ARG A 151 1.34 -3.43 0.02
N ALA A 152 0.37 -2.52 -0.12
CA ALA A 152 -0.26 -2.21 -1.40
C ALA A 152 0.75 -1.64 -2.40
N ASP A 153 1.67 -0.78 -1.95
CA ASP A 153 2.73 -0.21 -2.79
C ASP A 153 3.71 -1.29 -3.30
N VAL A 154 4.02 -2.31 -2.49
CA VAL A 154 4.86 -3.45 -2.90
C VAL A 154 4.10 -4.34 -3.90
N HIS A 155 2.82 -4.61 -3.64
CA HIS A 155 1.95 -5.35 -4.57
C HIS A 155 1.86 -4.64 -5.93
N GLY A 156 1.74 -3.31 -5.94
CA GLY A 156 1.65 -2.51 -7.16
C GLY A 156 2.87 -2.59 -8.08
N ILE A 157 4.06 -2.92 -7.56
CA ILE A 157 5.28 -3.15 -8.37
C ILE A 157 5.43 -4.63 -8.76
N GLY A 158 4.47 -5.48 -8.40
CA GLY A 158 4.47 -6.89 -8.80
C GLY A 158 5.11 -7.86 -7.81
N ARG A 159 5.34 -7.45 -6.55
CA ARG A 159 5.69 -8.42 -5.49
C ARG A 159 4.49 -8.70 -4.60
N HIS A 160 4.06 -9.96 -4.58
CA HIS A 160 3.02 -10.41 -3.67
C HIS A 160 3.60 -10.69 -2.27
N VAL A 161 3.13 -9.94 -1.27
CA VAL A 161 3.34 -10.21 0.17
C VAL A 161 2.16 -11.03 0.70
N THR A 162 2.42 -12.26 1.14
CA THR A 162 1.38 -13.15 1.68
C THR A 162 0.85 -12.67 3.03
N ASP A 163 -0.33 -13.14 3.43
CA ASP A 163 -0.89 -12.80 4.74
C ASP A 163 0.01 -13.26 5.89
N GLN A 164 0.59 -14.46 5.80
CA GLN A 164 1.54 -14.96 6.79
C GLN A 164 2.80 -14.08 6.90
N GLN A 165 3.36 -13.66 5.77
CA GLN A 165 4.49 -12.73 5.76
C GLN A 165 4.10 -11.39 6.37
N MET A 166 2.90 -10.90 6.05
CA MET A 166 2.39 -9.64 6.59
C MET A 166 2.15 -9.72 8.10
N CYS A 167 1.56 -10.80 8.61
CA CYS A 167 1.43 -11.04 10.05
C CYS A 167 2.81 -10.98 10.73
N THR A 168 3.80 -11.69 10.17
CA THR A 168 5.17 -11.70 10.70
C THR A 168 5.77 -10.29 10.74
N ILE A 169 5.58 -9.49 9.68
CA ILE A 169 6.06 -8.10 9.61
C ILE A 169 5.36 -7.24 10.67
N ILE A 170 4.04 -7.33 10.79
CA ILE A 170 3.28 -6.59 11.81
C ILE A 170 3.80 -6.94 13.20
N LEU A 171 3.93 -8.22 13.53
CA LEU A 171 4.41 -8.65 14.86
C LEU A 171 5.83 -8.16 15.16
N ASN A 172 6.72 -8.17 14.16
CA ASN A 172 8.08 -7.67 14.30
C ASN A 172 8.18 -6.13 14.36
N SER A 173 7.11 -5.42 14.01
CA SER A 173 7.05 -3.95 14.09
C SER A 173 6.59 -3.44 15.46
N LEU A 174 6.09 -4.34 16.33
CA LEU A 174 5.53 -3.97 17.64
C LEU A 174 6.64 -3.88 18.71
N PRO A 175 6.56 -2.90 19.64
CA PRO A 175 7.51 -2.78 20.74
C PRO A 175 7.38 -3.97 21.69
N LYS A 176 8.44 -4.75 21.83
CA LYS A 176 8.45 -5.98 22.65
C LYS A 176 8.17 -5.72 24.13
N GLU A 177 8.51 -4.54 24.62
CA GLU A 177 8.29 -4.14 26.01
C GLU A 177 6.81 -4.09 26.38
N GLU A 178 5.96 -3.66 25.44
CA GLU A 178 4.51 -3.51 25.68
C GLU A 178 3.72 -4.76 25.27
N PHE A 179 4.18 -5.46 24.22
CA PHE A 179 3.45 -6.61 23.65
C PHE A 179 4.02 -7.98 24.04
N GLY A 180 5.13 -8.05 24.78
CA GLY A 180 5.91 -9.28 24.98
C GLY A 180 5.09 -10.52 25.39
N ALA A 181 4.19 -10.38 26.36
CA ALA A 181 3.32 -11.47 26.81
C ALA A 181 2.23 -11.82 25.78
N SER A 182 1.70 -10.83 25.06
CA SER A 182 0.65 -10.99 24.05
C SER A 182 1.19 -11.56 22.73
N LEU A 183 2.48 -11.40 22.43
CA LEU A 183 3.08 -11.89 21.17
C LEU A 183 2.87 -13.39 20.96
N ILE A 184 2.86 -14.21 22.02
CA ILE A 184 2.61 -15.65 21.92
C ILE A 184 1.21 -15.93 21.35
N VAL A 185 0.20 -15.20 21.83
CA VAL A 185 -1.18 -15.32 21.33
C VAL A 185 -1.27 -14.75 19.92
N LEU A 186 -0.64 -13.60 19.67
CA LEU A 186 -0.68 -12.92 18.38
C LEU A 186 -0.02 -13.73 17.24
N GLN A 187 0.94 -14.60 17.55
CA GLN A 187 1.58 -15.50 16.57
C GLN A 187 0.65 -16.59 16.05
N THR A 188 -0.51 -16.83 16.69
CA THR A 188 -1.47 -17.84 16.24
C THR A 188 -2.30 -17.37 15.03
N PHE A 189 -2.32 -16.07 14.74
CA PHE A 189 -3.07 -15.52 13.60
C PHE A 189 -2.33 -15.72 12.28
N ASN A 190 -2.97 -16.43 11.35
CA ASN A 190 -2.47 -16.66 9.99
C ASN A 190 -3.12 -15.75 8.93
N GLN A 191 -4.15 -14.98 9.30
CA GLN A 191 -4.83 -14.01 8.45
C GLN A 191 -4.58 -12.59 8.96
N VAL A 192 -4.21 -11.70 8.03
CA VAL A 192 -3.81 -10.34 8.40
C VAL A 192 -4.98 -9.56 9.01
N GLN A 193 -6.20 -9.77 8.51
CA GLN A 193 -7.39 -9.04 8.94
C GLN A 193 -7.77 -9.41 10.37
N SER A 194 -7.71 -10.69 10.72
CA SER A 194 -7.97 -11.17 12.08
C SER A 194 -6.94 -10.61 13.07
N LEU A 195 -5.66 -10.59 12.70
CA LEU A 195 -4.61 -9.99 13.51
C LEU A 195 -4.85 -8.49 13.71
N ILE A 196 -5.14 -7.75 12.64
CA ILE A 196 -5.41 -6.31 12.70
C ILE A 196 -6.61 -6.00 13.59
N ALA A 197 -7.72 -6.72 13.42
CA ALA A 197 -8.92 -6.53 14.23
C ALA A 197 -8.60 -6.73 15.72
N HIS A 198 -7.92 -7.83 16.04
CA HIS A 198 -7.53 -8.12 17.42
C HIS A 198 -6.59 -7.05 18.02
N LEU A 199 -5.61 -6.56 17.25
CA LEU A 199 -4.72 -5.51 17.69
C LEU A 199 -5.45 -4.19 17.95
N ARG A 200 -6.45 -3.86 17.13
CA ARG A 200 -7.30 -2.67 17.33
C ARG A 200 -8.17 -2.81 18.57
N ASP A 201 -8.84 -3.95 18.76
CA ASP A 201 -9.66 -4.21 19.94
C ASP A 201 -8.83 -4.14 21.22
N TRP A 202 -7.64 -4.76 21.20
CA TRP A 202 -6.69 -4.68 22.31
C TRP A 202 -6.31 -3.23 22.61
N TRP A 203 -6.00 -2.44 21.57
CA TRP A 203 -5.62 -1.05 21.72
C TRP A 203 -6.75 -0.20 22.32
N GLU A 204 -7.98 -0.39 21.86
CA GLU A 204 -9.14 0.30 22.42
C GLU A 204 -9.31 -0.05 23.91
N MET A 205 -9.19 -1.32 24.28
CA MET A 205 -9.32 -1.74 25.68
C MET A 205 -8.22 -1.13 26.58
N VAL A 206 -6.96 -1.20 26.14
CA VAL A 206 -5.81 -0.71 26.93
C VAL A 206 -5.85 0.82 27.02
N TRP A 207 -6.14 1.50 25.91
CA TRP A 207 -6.16 2.96 25.86
C TRP A 207 -7.33 3.54 26.65
N MET A 208 -8.53 2.95 26.56
CA MET A 208 -9.67 3.37 27.36
C MET A 208 -9.42 3.18 28.87
N LYS A 209 -8.76 2.09 29.26
CA LYS A 209 -8.37 1.87 30.65
C LYS A 209 -7.38 2.92 31.13
N LYS A 210 -6.35 3.24 30.32
CA LYS A 210 -5.32 4.22 30.67
C LYS A 210 -5.89 5.64 30.81
N ILE A 211 -6.80 6.05 29.92
CA ILE A 211 -7.52 7.32 30.03
C ILE A 211 -8.32 7.36 31.34
N SER A 212 -9.05 6.30 31.67
CA SER A 212 -9.84 6.22 32.90
C SER A 212 -8.96 6.38 34.15
N GLU A 213 -7.80 5.72 34.18
CA GLU A 213 -6.83 5.83 35.28
C GLU A 213 -6.21 7.24 35.39
N GLU A 214 -5.83 7.85 34.27
CA GLU A 214 -5.29 9.22 34.24
C GLU A 214 -6.32 10.24 34.72
N VAL A 215 -7.58 10.10 34.31
CA VAL A 215 -8.69 10.94 34.77
C VAL A 215 -8.93 10.75 36.27
N ALA A 216 -8.94 9.52 36.77
CA ALA A 216 -9.11 9.22 38.19
C ALA A 216 -7.97 9.80 39.05
N GLN A 217 -6.72 9.70 38.57
CA GLN A 217 -5.57 10.29 39.24
C GLN A 217 -5.62 11.83 39.23
N GLY A 218 -6.06 12.44 38.12
CA GLY A 218 -6.26 13.89 38.03
C GLY A 218 -7.31 14.39 39.03
N LEU A 219 -8.44 13.69 39.14
CA LEU A 219 -9.49 13.98 40.12
C LEU A 219 -8.98 13.85 41.56
N THR A 220 -8.19 12.81 41.85
CA THR A 220 -7.66 12.58 43.20
C THR A 220 -6.64 13.66 43.59
N LYS A 221 -5.79 14.10 42.64
CA LYS A 221 -4.87 15.23 42.83
C LYS A 221 -5.63 16.55 43.05
N ALA A 222 -6.68 16.82 42.28
CA ALA A 222 -7.49 18.03 42.46
C ALA A 222 -8.21 18.05 43.82
N LEU A 223 -8.74 16.91 44.26
CA LEU A 223 -9.39 16.76 45.57
C LEU A 223 -8.40 16.91 46.73
N THR A 224 -7.18 16.36 46.62
CA THR A 224 -6.15 16.52 47.65
C THR A 224 -5.63 17.96 47.73
N VAL A 225 -5.45 18.66 46.59
CA VAL A 225 -5.10 20.08 46.56
C VAL A 225 -6.18 20.95 47.23
N ASN A 226 -7.46 20.70 46.93
CA ASN A 226 -8.59 21.39 47.57
C ASN A 226 -8.74 21.06 49.07
N ALA A 227 -8.39 19.85 49.50
CA ALA A 227 -8.39 19.50 50.91
C ALA A 227 -7.27 20.24 51.68
N THR A 228 -6.07 20.36 51.09
CA THR A 228 -4.97 21.12 51.71
C THR A 228 -5.20 22.63 51.77
N THR A 229 -5.93 23.22 50.81
CA THR A 229 -6.31 24.64 50.88
C THR A 229 -7.40 24.92 51.91
N ASN A 230 -8.21 23.91 52.29
CA ASN A 230 -9.28 24.07 53.29
C ASN A 230 -8.85 23.82 54.74
N THR A 231 -7.64 23.31 54.99
CA THR A 231 -7.11 23.11 56.35
C THR A 231 -6.25 24.28 56.87
N GLY A 232 -6.11 25.35 56.10
CA GLY A 232 -5.32 26.53 56.47
C GLY A 232 -6.17 27.70 56.93
N GLY A 233 -6.66 27.66 58.17
CA GLY A 233 -7.07 28.83 58.94
C GLY A 233 -8.39 29.48 58.53
N ALA A 234 -9.39 29.40 59.40
CA ALA A 234 -10.44 30.41 59.47
C ALA A 234 -9.78 31.77 59.79
N THR A 235 -9.27 32.48 58.77
CA THR A 235 -9.00 33.90 58.88
C THR A 235 -10.36 34.56 59.08
N ARG A 236 -10.67 34.87 60.35
CA ARG A 236 -11.71 35.83 60.72
C ARG A 236 -11.44 37.08 59.91
N ILE A 237 -12.22 37.31 58.85
CA ILE A 237 -12.19 38.57 58.11
C ILE A 237 -12.81 39.59 59.08
N PRO A 238 -12.05 40.56 59.62
CA PRO A 238 -12.62 41.54 60.52
C PRO A 238 -13.56 42.45 59.72
N CYS A 239 -14.74 42.73 60.29
CA CYS A 239 -15.67 43.68 59.72
C CYS A 239 -14.99 45.06 59.58
N SER A 240 -14.95 45.60 58.36
CA SER A 240 -14.31 46.89 58.05
C SER A 240 -14.93 48.09 58.76
N ALA A 241 -16.13 47.94 59.32
CA ALA A 241 -16.83 49.00 60.05
C ALA A 241 -16.59 49.00 61.58
N CYS A 242 -16.23 47.87 62.20
CA CYS A 242 -16.12 47.79 63.66
C CYS A 242 -14.97 46.94 64.22
N GLY A 243 -14.23 46.20 63.39
CA GLY A 243 -13.07 45.40 63.82
C GLY A 243 -13.37 44.17 64.71
N GLY A 244 -14.63 43.94 65.10
CA GLY A 244 -15.04 42.80 65.92
C GLY A 244 -15.37 41.54 65.11
N ALA A 245 -15.13 40.36 65.71
CA ALA A 245 -15.23 39.06 65.02
C ALA A 245 -16.45 38.19 65.42
N HIS A 246 -17.52 38.79 65.97
CA HIS A 246 -18.74 38.07 66.32
C HIS A 246 -20.00 38.90 66.05
N HIS A 247 -20.55 38.78 64.85
CA HIS A 247 -21.93 39.15 64.57
C HIS A 247 -22.63 37.95 63.92
N GLN A 248 -23.68 37.45 64.58
CA GLN A 248 -24.64 36.55 63.94
C GLN A 248 -25.59 37.40 63.11
N ARG A 249 -25.78 36.98 61.85
CA ARG A 249 -26.68 37.62 60.89
C ARG A 249 -28.12 37.33 61.32
N THR A 250 -28.86 38.32 61.79
CA THR A 250 -30.31 38.21 61.93
C THR A 250 -30.96 38.32 60.54
N PRO A 251 -31.97 37.49 60.20
CA PRO A 251 -32.71 37.65 58.95
C PRO A 251 -33.65 38.85 59.07
N ASP A 252 -33.50 39.83 58.18
CA ASP A 252 -34.37 41.00 58.13
C ASP A 252 -35.76 40.63 57.61
N ALA A 253 -36.75 41.13 58.34
CA ALA A 253 -38.15 41.02 58.03
C ALA A 253 -38.54 41.98 56.89
N THR A 254 -39.24 41.40 55.92
CA THR A 254 -40.35 41.95 55.12
C THR A 254 -40.53 43.48 55.09
N ALA A 255 -40.37 44.08 53.91
CA ALA A 255 -41.04 45.31 53.54
C ALA A 255 -41.82 45.10 52.23
N ILE A 256 -43.14 45.00 52.38
CA ILE A 256 -44.15 45.09 51.33
C ILE A 256 -44.27 46.58 50.98
N ILE A 257 -44.22 46.92 49.68
CA ILE A 257 -44.63 48.23 49.17
C ILE A 257 -45.72 47.97 48.13
N THR A 258 -46.90 48.52 48.40
CA THR A 258 -48.01 48.79 47.47
C THR A 258 -47.62 49.80 46.41
#